data_AF-A0A803YEQ9-F1
#
_entry.id   AF-A0A803YEQ9-F1
#
_cell.length_a   1.000
_cell.length_b   1.000
_cell.length_c   1.000
_cell.angle_alpha   90.00
_cell.angle_beta   90.00
_cell.angle_gamma   90.00
#
_symmetry.space_group_name_H-M   'P 1'
#
loop_
_entity.id
_entity.type
_entity.pdbx_description
1 polymer ?
#
loop_
_entity_poly.entity_id
_entity_poly.type
_entity_poly.pdbx_seq_one_letter_code
_entity_poly.pdbx_strand_id
1 'polypeptide(L)'
;MFSGVTLSKCCHATVALLYPFTWQHTYIPVLPPSMIDIVCSPTPFLIGLLSSSLPRLKELPVEEVLVVDLVNNRFLRQMEDEDSILPRKLQVALEHILEQRNELASDKEEETSPLNEVVSEAFVRFFVEIVGHYSLFLTPNEREERTLQREAFRKSVSSKSLRRFLEVFMETQMFGGFIQERELRKQGVRGLFEVRAQEYLETLPSGEQSGVNRFLKGLGKEPARPLASHRAYSCCLVIWQ
;
A
#
# COMPACT_ATOMS: atom_id res chain seq x y z
N MET A 1 10.61 -3.37 -27.51
CA MET A 1 11.60 -4.19 -26.78
C MET A 1 11.69 -3.81 -25.29
N PHE A 2 10.58 -3.39 -24.64
CA PHE A 2 10.62 -2.75 -23.31
C PHE A 2 9.86 -3.48 -22.17
N SER A 3 9.39 -4.72 -22.35
CA SER A 3 8.38 -5.30 -21.43
C SER A 3 8.92 -5.68 -20.03
N GLY A 4 10.15 -6.20 -19.92
CA GLY A 4 10.70 -6.65 -18.63
C GLY A 4 11.06 -5.51 -17.67
N VAL A 5 11.55 -4.38 -18.19
CA VAL A 5 12.03 -3.26 -17.37
C VAL A 5 10.87 -2.50 -16.72
N THR A 6 9.80 -2.24 -17.46
CA THR A 6 8.61 -1.59 -16.89
C THR A 6 7.95 -2.49 -15.85
N LEU A 7 7.80 -3.78 -16.13
CA LEU A 7 7.21 -4.74 -15.21
C LEU A 7 7.98 -4.83 -13.88
N SER A 8 9.31 -4.97 -13.94
CA SER A 8 10.12 -5.01 -12.71
C SER A 8 10.05 -3.70 -11.94
N LYS A 9 10.12 -2.54 -12.62
CA LYS A 9 9.96 -1.21 -12.00
C LYS A 9 8.60 -1.07 -11.30
N CYS A 10 7.51 -1.52 -11.93
CA CYS A 10 6.19 -1.51 -11.30
C CYS A 10 6.17 -2.38 -10.04
N CYS A 11 6.71 -3.60 -10.10
CA CYS A 11 6.81 -4.48 -8.93
C CYS A 11 7.61 -3.82 -7.78
N HIS A 12 8.77 -3.23 -8.09
CA HIS A 12 9.60 -2.53 -7.10
C HIS A 12 8.89 -1.31 -6.52
N ALA A 13 8.21 -0.52 -7.36
CA ALA A 13 7.44 0.63 -6.92
C ALA A 13 6.30 0.19 -5.99
N THR A 14 5.54 -0.85 -6.35
CA THR A 14 4.47 -1.39 -5.49
C THR A 14 4.99 -1.78 -4.11
N VAL A 15 6.11 -2.51 -4.04
CA VAL A 15 6.71 -2.87 -2.74
C VAL A 15 7.24 -1.64 -2.00
N ALA A 16 7.85 -0.68 -2.68
CA ALA A 16 8.34 0.55 -2.07
C ALA A 16 7.21 1.40 -1.47
N LEU A 17 6.06 1.44 -2.12
CA LEU A 17 4.87 2.15 -1.64
C LEU A 17 4.25 1.52 -0.39
N LEU A 18 4.66 0.30 0.01
CA LEU A 18 4.26 -0.31 1.28
C LEU A 18 4.99 0.27 2.49
N TYR A 19 6.04 1.09 2.29
CA TYR A 19 6.78 1.71 3.39
C TYR A 19 5.83 2.39 4.39
N PRO A 20 5.93 2.12 5.71
CA PRO A 20 7.06 1.52 6.43
C PRO A 20 7.05 -0.01 6.53
N PHE A 21 6.11 -0.68 5.87
CA PHE A 21 6.00 -2.13 5.89
C PHE A 21 6.88 -2.76 4.81
N THR A 22 7.29 -3.99 5.06
CA THR A 22 8.08 -4.80 4.11
C THR A 22 7.25 -5.98 3.67
N TRP A 23 7.17 -6.22 2.35
CA TRP A 23 6.57 -7.43 1.80
C TRP A 23 7.40 -8.66 2.22
N GLN A 24 6.76 -9.64 2.87
CA GLN A 24 7.43 -10.81 3.44
C GLN A 24 7.21 -12.10 2.65
N HIS A 25 6.43 -12.06 1.58
CA HIS A 25 6.07 -13.25 0.80
C HIS A 25 6.84 -13.33 -0.52
N THR A 26 6.53 -14.34 -1.35
CA THR A 26 7.18 -14.55 -2.64
C THR A 26 7.09 -13.29 -3.49
N TYR A 27 8.24 -12.78 -3.91
CA TYR A 27 8.39 -11.58 -4.73
C TYR A 27 9.27 -11.90 -5.93
N ILE A 28 8.67 -11.95 -7.13
CA ILE A 28 9.38 -12.28 -8.37
C ILE A 28 9.02 -11.21 -9.42
N PRO A 29 9.83 -10.13 -9.55
CA PRO A 29 9.51 -9.01 -10.43
C PRO A 29 9.32 -9.39 -11.90
N VAL A 30 9.99 -10.45 -12.35
CA VAL A 30 9.84 -11.03 -13.68
C VAL A 30 9.99 -12.55 -13.56
N LEU A 31 8.89 -13.29 -13.69
CA LEU A 31 8.90 -14.74 -13.61
C LEU A 31 9.27 -15.37 -14.97
N PRO A 32 10.24 -16.30 -15.01
CA PRO A 32 10.50 -17.11 -16.19
C PRO A 32 9.25 -17.96 -16.56
N PRO A 33 8.89 -18.09 -17.85
CA PRO A 33 7.71 -18.87 -18.26
C PRO A 33 7.72 -20.33 -17.79
N SER A 34 8.90 -20.94 -17.64
CA SER A 34 9.07 -22.31 -17.16
C SER A 34 8.69 -22.51 -15.69
N MET A 35 8.51 -21.43 -14.92
CA MET A 35 8.18 -21.47 -13.49
C MET A 35 6.76 -20.96 -13.21
N ILE A 36 5.91 -20.83 -14.25
CA ILE A 36 4.59 -20.22 -14.11
C ILE A 36 3.69 -20.91 -13.08
N ASP A 37 3.87 -22.21 -12.84
CA ASP A 37 3.07 -22.97 -11.88
C ASP A 37 3.19 -22.44 -10.43
N ILE A 38 4.21 -21.63 -10.11
CA ILE A 38 4.35 -20.93 -8.82
C ILE A 38 3.13 -20.07 -8.48
N VAL A 39 2.40 -19.55 -9.48
CA VAL A 39 1.18 -18.74 -9.26
C VAL A 39 0.04 -19.55 -8.64
N CYS A 40 0.15 -20.87 -8.55
CA CYS A 40 -0.81 -21.73 -7.84
C CYS A 40 -0.46 -21.90 -6.36
N SER A 41 0.53 -21.15 -5.83
CA SER A 41 0.92 -21.21 -4.42
C SER A 41 -0.23 -20.77 -3.50
N PRO A 42 -0.46 -21.43 -2.35
CA PRO A 42 -1.50 -21.07 -1.39
C PRO A 42 -1.12 -19.89 -0.46
N THR A 43 0.03 -19.27 -0.69
CA THR A 43 0.53 -18.14 0.10
C THR A 43 0.51 -16.87 -0.74
N PRO A 44 0.46 -15.68 -0.12
CA PRO A 44 0.56 -14.43 -0.87
C PRO A 44 1.79 -14.38 -1.76
N PHE A 45 1.67 -13.72 -2.89
CA PHE A 45 2.80 -13.48 -3.77
C PHE A 45 2.57 -12.20 -4.58
N LEU A 46 3.68 -11.60 -5.00
CA LEU A 46 3.69 -10.51 -5.96
C LEU A 46 4.63 -10.89 -7.09
N ILE A 47 4.06 -11.17 -8.25
CA ILE A 47 4.77 -11.75 -9.39
C ILE A 47 4.50 -10.95 -10.65
N GLY A 48 5.55 -10.58 -11.36
CA GLY A 48 5.45 -10.02 -12.70
C GLY A 48 5.48 -11.10 -13.78
N LEU A 49 4.46 -11.11 -14.63
CA LEU A 49 4.34 -11.98 -15.79
C LEU A 49 4.43 -11.19 -17.11
N LEU A 50 5.23 -11.69 -18.05
CA LEU A 50 5.20 -11.21 -19.43
C LEU A 50 3.89 -11.65 -20.11
N SER A 51 3.38 -10.87 -21.07
CA SER A 51 2.19 -11.25 -21.88
C SER A 51 2.20 -12.66 -22.41
N SER A 52 3.38 -13.14 -22.84
CA SER A 52 3.55 -14.46 -23.45
C SER A 52 3.13 -15.58 -22.51
N SER A 53 3.12 -15.33 -21.21
CA SER A 53 2.70 -16.28 -20.17
C SER A 53 1.19 -16.26 -19.92
N LEU A 54 0.43 -15.30 -20.46
CA LEU A 54 -1.01 -15.18 -20.20
C LEU A 54 -1.86 -16.35 -20.71
N PRO A 55 -1.63 -16.92 -21.91
CA PRO A 55 -2.37 -18.11 -22.35
C PRO A 55 -2.22 -19.25 -21.35
N ARG A 56 -1.00 -19.48 -20.87
CA ARG A 56 -0.69 -20.52 -19.89
C ARG A 56 -1.30 -20.23 -18.52
N LEU A 57 -1.29 -18.97 -18.08
CA LEU A 57 -1.95 -18.55 -16.82
C LEU A 57 -3.44 -18.91 -16.79
N LYS A 58 -4.14 -18.80 -17.93
CA LYS A 58 -5.57 -19.12 -18.04
C LYS A 58 -5.87 -20.62 -17.94
N GLU A 59 -4.87 -21.47 -18.21
CA GLU A 59 -4.99 -22.93 -18.11
C GLU A 59 -4.77 -23.43 -16.68
N LEU A 60 -4.18 -22.60 -15.81
CA LEU A 60 -3.86 -22.96 -14.44
C LEU A 60 -5.08 -22.76 -13.52
N PRO A 61 -5.26 -23.62 -12.50
CA PRO A 61 -6.33 -23.51 -11.51
C PRO A 61 -5.99 -22.43 -10.48
N VAL A 62 -5.79 -21.20 -10.95
CA VAL A 62 -5.50 -20.07 -10.08
C VAL A 62 -6.83 -19.57 -9.56
N GLU A 63 -7.01 -19.57 -8.24
CA GLU A 63 -8.15 -18.97 -7.54
C GLU A 63 -7.63 -17.78 -6.72
N GLU A 64 -8.49 -16.79 -6.48
CA GLU A 64 -8.20 -15.68 -5.56
C GLU A 64 -6.94 -14.85 -5.90
N VAL A 65 -6.77 -14.47 -7.16
CA VAL A 65 -5.68 -13.57 -7.58
C VAL A 65 -6.19 -12.30 -8.24
N LEU A 66 -5.58 -11.19 -7.88
CA LEU A 66 -5.68 -9.91 -8.59
C LEU A 66 -4.69 -9.94 -9.76
N VAL A 67 -5.18 -9.71 -10.98
CA VAL A 67 -4.34 -9.68 -12.19
C VAL A 67 -4.49 -8.31 -12.85
N VAL A 68 -3.40 -7.55 -12.93
CA VAL A 68 -3.39 -6.19 -13.49
C VAL A 68 -2.63 -6.16 -14.81
N ASP A 69 -3.29 -5.79 -15.91
CA ASP A 69 -2.65 -5.52 -17.20
C ASP A 69 -2.11 -4.08 -17.22
N LEU A 70 -0.81 -3.94 -16.96
CA LEU A 70 -0.13 -2.66 -16.82
C LEU A 70 -0.15 -1.82 -18.10
N VAL A 71 -0.32 -2.44 -19.27
CA VAL A 71 -0.25 -1.70 -20.54
C VAL A 71 -1.61 -1.21 -20.99
N ASN A 72 -2.66 -1.95 -20.69
CA ASN A 72 -4.03 -1.50 -20.95
C ASN A 72 -4.66 -0.80 -19.73
N ASN A 73 -3.88 -0.61 -18.66
CA ASN A 73 -4.30 0.01 -17.39
C ASN A 73 -5.66 -0.54 -16.90
N ARG A 74 -5.77 -1.87 -16.81
CA ARG A 74 -7.02 -2.53 -16.43
C ARG A 74 -6.77 -3.79 -15.62
N PHE A 75 -7.76 -4.16 -14.84
CA PHE A 75 -7.79 -5.46 -14.19
C PHE A 75 -8.28 -6.54 -15.17
N LEU A 76 -7.56 -7.66 -15.22
CA LEU A 76 -7.98 -8.88 -15.91
C LEU A 76 -8.74 -9.82 -14.96
N ARG A 77 -8.47 -9.73 -13.66
CA ARG A 77 -9.18 -10.43 -12.58
C ARG A 77 -9.11 -9.57 -11.32
N GLN A 78 -10.20 -9.56 -10.54
CA GLN A 78 -10.38 -8.81 -9.29
C GLN A 78 -10.99 -9.74 -8.22
N MET A 79 -10.89 -9.31 -6.96
CA MET A 79 -11.35 -10.01 -5.75
C MET A 79 -12.71 -9.50 -5.26
N GLU A 80 -13.23 -8.42 -5.86
CA GLU A 80 -14.54 -7.79 -5.60
C GLU A 80 -14.68 -7.11 -4.22
N ASP A 81 -13.61 -7.04 -3.44
CA ASP A 81 -13.56 -6.39 -2.13
C ASP A 81 -12.71 -5.10 -2.13
N GLU A 82 -12.08 -4.75 -3.24
CA GLU A 82 -11.10 -3.66 -3.36
C GLU A 82 -11.68 -2.30 -2.96
N ASP A 83 -12.95 -2.05 -3.27
CA ASP A 83 -13.67 -0.81 -2.94
C ASP A 83 -14.17 -0.75 -1.48
N SER A 84 -14.08 -1.86 -0.76
CA SER A 84 -14.67 -2.03 0.57
C SER A 84 -13.64 -2.25 1.68
N ILE A 85 -12.45 -2.73 1.33
CA ILE A 85 -11.40 -3.06 2.28
C ILE A 85 -10.79 -1.81 2.92
N LEU A 86 -10.57 -0.74 2.14
CA LEU A 86 -9.94 0.49 2.63
C LEU A 86 -10.96 1.43 3.31
N PRO A 87 -10.55 2.18 4.35
CA PRO A 87 -11.40 3.23 4.90
C PRO A 87 -11.67 4.31 3.85
N ARG A 88 -12.92 4.40 3.36
CA ARG A 88 -13.33 5.27 2.23
C ARG A 88 -12.76 6.70 2.25
N LYS A 89 -12.72 7.33 3.43
CA LYS A 89 -12.16 8.68 3.58
C LYS A 89 -10.68 8.76 3.24
N LEU A 90 -9.89 7.74 3.62
CA LEU A 90 -8.46 7.63 3.33
C LEU A 90 -8.20 7.19 1.89
N GLN A 91 -9.09 6.36 1.33
CA GLN A 91 -9.04 5.97 -0.07
C GLN A 91 -9.23 7.19 -0.99
N VAL A 92 -10.36 7.91 -0.85
CA VAL A 92 -10.67 9.10 -1.68
C VAL A 92 -9.58 10.16 -1.55
N ALA A 93 -9.08 10.34 -0.33
CA ALA A 93 -7.93 11.17 0.00
C ALA A 93 -6.68 10.84 -0.81
N LEU A 94 -6.30 9.56 -0.85
CA LEU A 94 -5.14 9.08 -1.58
C LEU A 94 -5.35 9.18 -3.09
N GLU A 95 -6.51 8.75 -3.60
CA GLU A 95 -6.92 8.87 -5.00
C GLU A 95 -6.80 10.33 -5.47
N HIS A 96 -7.31 11.28 -4.69
CA HIS A 96 -7.25 12.70 -5.03
C HIS A 96 -5.81 13.22 -5.18
N ILE A 97 -4.89 12.84 -4.28
CA ILE A 97 -3.48 13.24 -4.40
C ILE A 97 -2.84 12.64 -5.66
N LEU A 98 -3.18 11.38 -5.97
CA LEU A 98 -2.64 10.69 -7.15
C LEU A 98 -3.23 11.25 -8.47
N GLU A 99 -4.50 11.65 -8.47
CA GLU A 99 -5.18 12.30 -9.60
C GLU A 99 -4.62 13.69 -9.88
N GLN A 100 -4.50 14.55 -8.86
CA GLN A 100 -3.86 15.87 -9.00
C GLN A 100 -2.43 15.75 -9.56
N ARG A 101 -1.71 14.71 -9.16
CA ARG A 101 -0.37 14.40 -9.68
C ARG A 101 -0.40 14.01 -11.15
N ASN A 102 -1.42 13.28 -11.60
CA ASN A 102 -1.56 12.88 -13.00
C ASN A 102 -1.79 14.09 -13.91
N GLU A 103 -2.58 15.07 -13.45
CA GLU A 103 -2.83 16.34 -14.17
C GLU A 103 -1.56 17.20 -14.31
N LEU A 104 -0.73 17.26 -13.26
CA LEU A 104 0.52 18.03 -13.28
C LEU A 104 1.63 17.37 -14.12
N ALA A 105 1.64 16.04 -14.20
CA ALA A 105 2.63 15.29 -14.98
C ALA A 105 2.36 15.34 -16.49
N SER A 106 1.12 15.58 -16.93
CA SER A 106 0.80 15.78 -18.35
C SER A 106 1.34 17.08 -18.95
N ASP A 107 1.78 18.04 -18.12
CA ASP A 107 2.19 19.39 -18.55
C ASP A 107 3.71 19.63 -18.60
N LYS A 108 4.55 18.72 -18.06
CA LYS A 108 6.02 18.92 -17.99
C LYS A 108 6.79 17.61 -18.18
N GLU A 109 7.57 17.51 -19.26
CA GLU A 109 8.32 16.30 -19.65
C GLU A 109 9.62 16.04 -18.86
N GLU A 110 10.12 16.96 -18.02
CA GLU A 110 11.56 16.93 -17.66
C GLU A 110 11.96 16.70 -16.19
N GLU A 111 11.07 16.65 -15.19
CA GLU A 111 11.50 16.42 -13.79
C GLU A 111 10.73 15.29 -13.08
N THR A 112 11.31 14.09 -13.09
CA THR A 112 10.75 12.88 -12.46
C THR A 112 10.97 12.78 -10.94
N SER A 113 11.95 13.53 -10.40
CA SER A 113 12.33 13.48 -8.98
C SER A 113 11.29 14.06 -8.00
N PRO A 114 10.75 15.28 -8.18
CA PRO A 114 9.76 15.83 -7.23
C PRO A 114 8.43 15.05 -7.26
N LEU A 115 8.10 14.42 -8.38
CA LEU A 115 6.88 13.62 -8.53
C LEU A 115 6.91 12.34 -7.69
N ASN A 116 8.07 11.68 -7.62
CA ASN A 116 8.22 10.46 -6.80
C ASN A 116 8.13 10.78 -5.31
N GLU A 117 8.59 11.95 -4.89
CA GLU A 117 8.48 12.41 -3.50
C GLU A 117 7.02 12.64 -3.10
N VAL A 118 6.22 13.29 -3.94
CA VAL A 118 4.78 13.52 -3.66
C VAL A 118 4.02 12.20 -3.51
N VAL A 119 4.26 11.24 -4.41
CA VAL A 119 3.60 9.92 -4.33
C VAL A 119 4.04 9.18 -3.08
N SER A 120 5.35 9.10 -2.83
CA SER A 120 5.88 8.40 -1.65
C SER A 120 5.36 9.03 -0.35
N GLU A 121 5.33 10.36 -0.28
CA GLU A 121 4.79 11.13 0.85
C GLU A 121 3.30 10.87 1.07
N ALA A 122 2.51 10.75 0.00
CA ALA A 122 1.08 10.43 0.09
C ALA A 122 0.85 9.07 0.77
N PHE A 123 1.61 8.04 0.37
CA PHE A 123 1.55 6.71 0.98
C PHE A 123 2.09 6.70 2.42
N VAL A 124 3.17 7.44 2.72
CA VAL A 124 3.66 7.61 4.11
C VAL A 124 2.56 8.22 4.98
N ARG A 125 1.92 9.30 4.54
CA ARG A 125 0.82 9.95 5.28
C ARG A 125 -0.37 9.02 5.46
N PHE A 126 -0.72 8.25 4.43
CA PHE A 126 -1.77 7.25 4.50
C PHE A 126 -1.49 6.24 5.63
N PHE A 127 -0.28 5.67 5.69
CA PHE A 127 0.08 4.75 6.77
C PHE A 127 0.25 5.42 8.12
N VAL A 128 0.71 6.67 8.19
CA VAL A 128 0.76 7.44 9.45
C VAL A 128 -0.64 7.63 10.04
N GLU A 129 -1.65 7.93 9.22
CA GLU A 129 -3.03 8.07 9.70
C GLU A 129 -3.59 6.75 10.23
N ILE A 130 -3.21 5.62 9.61
CA ILE A 130 -3.69 4.29 10.00
C ILE A 130 -2.99 3.77 11.24
N VAL A 131 -1.65 3.81 11.27
CA VAL A 131 -0.84 3.14 12.29
C VAL A 131 0.10 4.05 13.05
N GLY A 132 0.22 5.34 12.73
CA GLY A 132 1.21 6.26 13.32
C GLY A 132 1.12 6.41 14.85
N HIS A 133 -0.04 6.10 15.44
CA HIS A 133 -0.26 6.13 16.88
C HIS A 133 0.17 4.83 17.61
N TYR A 134 0.73 3.84 16.91
CA TYR A 134 1.11 2.54 17.48
C TYR A 134 2.00 2.66 18.72
N SER A 135 2.87 3.67 18.75
CA SER A 135 3.87 3.87 19.83
C SER A 135 3.22 4.12 21.18
N LEU A 136 2.00 4.69 21.21
CA LEU A 136 1.22 4.90 22.44
C LEU A 136 0.73 3.58 23.06
N PHE A 137 0.72 2.51 22.27
CA PHE A 137 0.20 1.19 22.66
C PHE A 137 1.31 0.14 22.78
N LEU A 138 2.57 0.56 22.68
CA LEU A 138 3.72 -0.31 22.81
C LEU A 138 4.22 -0.28 24.27
N THR A 139 3.74 -1.20 25.09
CA THR A 139 3.98 -1.19 26.55
C THR A 139 4.91 -2.33 26.96
N PRO A 140 5.76 -2.14 28.00
CA PRO A 140 6.53 -3.24 28.57
C PRO A 140 5.59 -4.29 29.19
N ASN A 141 5.92 -5.57 28.98
CA ASN A 141 5.29 -6.70 29.65
C ASN A 141 6.03 -7.02 30.97
N GLU A 142 5.62 -8.10 31.64
CA GLU A 142 6.21 -8.57 32.91
C GLU A 142 7.72 -8.91 32.81
N ARG A 143 8.23 -9.13 31.60
CA ARG A 143 9.64 -9.46 31.31
C ARG A 143 10.43 -8.25 30.82
N GLU A 144 9.88 -7.04 30.96
CA GLU A 144 10.42 -5.78 30.41
C GLU A 144 10.52 -5.75 28.87
N GLU A 145 9.90 -6.71 28.18
CA GLU A 145 9.83 -6.73 26.72
C GLU A 145 8.65 -5.87 26.27
N ARG A 146 8.85 -5.01 25.28
CA ARG A 146 7.77 -4.21 24.72
C ARG A 146 6.86 -5.07 23.88
N THR A 147 5.55 -4.91 24.05
CA THR A 147 4.52 -5.61 23.30
C THR A 147 3.41 -4.66 22.89
N LEU A 148 2.86 -4.83 21.68
CA LEU A 148 1.73 -4.03 21.23
C LEU A 148 0.42 -4.47 21.91
N GLN A 149 -0.24 -3.54 22.58
CA GLN A 149 -1.59 -3.71 23.11
C GLN A 149 -2.63 -3.65 21.97
N ARG A 150 -2.75 -4.76 21.20
CA ARG A 150 -3.53 -4.87 19.95
C ARG A 150 -4.96 -4.32 20.07
N GLU A 151 -5.69 -4.74 21.11
CA GLU A 151 -7.08 -4.32 21.33
C GLU A 151 -7.20 -2.83 21.66
N ALA A 152 -6.31 -2.30 22.47
CA ALA A 152 -6.31 -0.88 22.84
C ALA A 152 -5.95 -0.01 21.64
N PHE A 153 -4.92 -0.41 20.87
CA PHE A 153 -4.52 0.23 19.61
C PHE A 153 -5.66 0.27 18.60
N ARG A 154 -6.34 -0.86 18.38
CA ARG A 154 -7.51 -0.90 17.49
C ARG A 154 -8.64 -0.01 18.01
N LYS A 155 -8.92 -0.01 19.31
CA LYS A 155 -10.06 0.74 19.89
C LYS A 155 -9.81 2.24 20.00
N SER A 156 -8.57 2.71 19.93
CA SER A 156 -8.26 4.14 20.03
C SER A 156 -8.69 4.95 18.81
N VAL A 157 -8.91 4.31 17.65
CA VAL A 157 -9.44 5.01 16.48
C VAL A 157 -10.98 5.07 16.54
N SER A 158 -11.54 6.27 16.37
CA SER A 158 -12.99 6.49 16.44
C SER A 158 -13.74 5.93 15.23
N SER A 159 -13.11 5.98 14.05
CA SER A 159 -13.71 5.55 12.79
C SER A 159 -13.98 4.04 12.77
N LYS A 160 -15.24 3.64 12.56
CA LYS A 160 -15.63 2.23 12.47
C LYS A 160 -14.99 1.51 11.28
N SER A 161 -14.90 2.17 10.12
CA SER A 161 -14.27 1.59 8.93
C SER A 161 -12.77 1.39 9.12
N LEU A 162 -12.09 2.35 9.76
CA LEU A 162 -10.67 2.21 10.09
C LEU A 162 -10.43 1.09 11.10
N ARG A 163 -11.31 0.93 12.11
CA ARG A 163 -11.25 -0.22 13.04
C ARG A 163 -11.37 -1.56 12.33
N ARG A 164 -12.30 -1.66 11.37
CA ARG A 164 -12.51 -2.88 10.58
C ARG A 164 -11.31 -3.20 9.69
N PHE A 165 -10.75 -2.19 9.04
CA PHE A 165 -9.52 -2.35 8.26
C PHE A 165 -8.35 -2.79 9.15
N LEU A 166 -8.13 -2.13 10.30
CA LEU A 166 -7.08 -2.49 11.25
C LEU A 166 -7.22 -3.93 11.75
N GLU A 167 -8.45 -4.38 12.03
CA GLU A 167 -8.72 -5.76 12.47
C GLU A 167 -8.16 -6.79 11.48
N VAL A 168 -8.29 -6.57 10.17
CA VAL A 168 -7.75 -7.48 9.15
C VAL A 168 -6.26 -7.21 8.90
N PHE A 169 -5.87 -5.94 8.77
CA PHE A 169 -4.50 -5.54 8.44
C PHE A 169 -3.48 -5.99 9.52
N MET A 170 -3.89 -5.99 10.79
CA MET A 170 -3.03 -6.43 11.90
C MET A 170 -2.73 -7.93 11.90
N GLU A 171 -3.48 -8.74 11.14
CA GLU A 171 -3.24 -10.18 10.97
C GLU A 171 -2.22 -10.47 9.86
N THR A 172 -1.80 -9.44 9.11
CA THR A 172 -0.82 -9.60 8.04
C THR A 172 0.61 -9.79 8.57
N GLN A 173 1.43 -10.57 7.84
CA GLN A 173 2.87 -10.70 8.12
C GLN A 173 3.61 -9.37 8.07
N MET A 174 3.16 -8.46 7.19
CA MET A 174 3.73 -7.12 7.07
C MET A 174 3.58 -6.32 8.36
N PHE A 175 2.38 -6.31 8.95
CA PHE A 175 2.15 -5.65 10.23
C PHE A 175 2.91 -6.32 11.37
N GLY A 176 2.92 -7.66 11.41
CA GLY A 176 3.69 -8.44 12.39
C GLY A 176 5.17 -8.09 12.38
N GLY A 177 5.80 -8.09 11.20
CA GLY A 177 7.20 -7.71 11.03
C GLY A 177 7.46 -6.25 11.43
N PHE A 178 6.58 -5.32 11.07
CA PHE A 178 6.67 -3.92 11.45
C PHE A 178 6.70 -3.72 12.98
N ILE A 179 5.82 -4.41 13.71
CA ILE A 179 5.76 -4.33 15.18
C ILE A 179 6.95 -5.04 15.82
N GLN A 180 7.29 -6.25 15.38
CA GLN A 180 8.41 -7.01 15.93
C GLN A 180 9.72 -6.23 15.84
N GLU A 181 9.99 -5.57 14.71
CA GLU A 181 11.16 -4.71 14.57
C GLU A 181 11.19 -3.61 15.64
N ARG A 182 10.04 -3.01 15.94
CA ARG A 182 9.90 -1.91 16.91
C ARG A 182 9.94 -2.39 18.36
N GLU A 183 9.48 -3.60 18.64
CA GLU A 183 9.62 -4.26 19.94
C GLU A 183 11.09 -4.49 20.27
N LEU A 184 11.90 -4.92 19.29
CA LEU A 184 13.33 -5.21 19.44
C LEU A 184 14.26 -3.98 19.43
N ARG A 185 13.81 -2.83 18.90
CA ARG A 185 14.65 -1.62 18.74
C ARG A 185 15.07 -0.98 20.08
N LYS A 186 16.27 -1.29 20.59
CA LYS A 186 16.75 -0.82 21.90
C LYS A 186 16.93 0.70 22.03
N GLN A 187 17.37 1.38 20.96
CA GLN A 187 17.36 2.83 20.70
C GLN A 187 18.15 3.06 19.41
N GLY A 188 17.72 3.96 18.52
CA GLY A 188 18.36 4.14 17.22
C GLY A 188 17.80 5.30 16.40
N VAL A 189 18.36 5.51 15.21
CA VAL A 189 17.95 6.54 14.25
C VAL A 189 16.48 6.35 13.87
N ARG A 190 15.68 7.41 14.02
CA ARG A 190 14.28 7.42 13.56
C ARG A 190 14.25 7.51 12.04
N GLY A 191 13.54 6.59 11.39
CA GLY A 191 13.27 6.67 9.96
C GLY A 191 12.23 7.74 9.64
N LEU A 192 12.01 8.00 8.35
CA LEU A 192 11.05 8.98 7.87
C LEU A 192 9.65 8.76 8.47
N PHE A 193 9.18 7.51 8.49
CA PHE A 193 7.90 7.16 9.09
C PHE A 193 7.82 7.53 10.58
N GLU A 194 8.85 7.23 11.38
CA GLU A 194 8.86 7.60 12.79
C GLU A 194 8.84 9.12 13.02
N VAL A 195 9.50 9.88 12.14
CA VAL A 195 9.44 11.35 12.16
C VAL A 195 8.02 11.82 11.88
N ARG A 196 7.39 11.34 10.80
CA ARG A 196 6.02 11.74 10.43
C ARG A 196 4.97 11.27 11.44
N ALA A 197 5.15 10.09 12.02
CA ALA A 197 4.28 9.58 13.08
C ALA A 197 4.37 10.45 14.33
N GLN A 198 5.55 10.93 14.69
CA GLN A 198 5.73 11.86 15.81
C GLN A 198 5.06 13.21 15.54
N GLU A 199 5.28 13.79 14.36
CA GLU A 199 4.60 15.04 13.94
C GLU A 199 3.07 14.87 14.00
N TYR A 200 2.56 13.73 13.52
CA TYR A 200 1.14 13.41 13.60
C TYR A 200 0.64 13.37 15.05
N LEU A 201 1.37 12.71 15.96
CA LEU A 201 0.98 12.62 17.37
C LEU A 201 0.92 14.00 18.04
N GLU A 202 1.84 14.90 17.72
CA GLU A 202 1.85 16.29 18.22
C GLU A 202 0.65 17.10 17.74
N THR A 203 0.03 16.70 16.63
CA THR A 203 -1.19 17.34 16.11
C THR A 203 -2.48 16.84 16.74
N LEU A 204 -2.45 15.72 17.47
CA LEU A 204 -3.64 15.19 18.14
C LEU A 204 -4.03 16.11 19.31
N PRO A 205 -5.31 16.51 19.42
CA PRO A 205 -5.76 17.27 20.57
C PRO A 205 -5.51 16.47 21.85
N SER A 206 -5.05 17.12 22.91
CA SER A 206 -4.70 16.54 24.22
C SER A 206 -5.89 15.86 24.95
N GLY A 207 -7.07 15.85 24.33
CA GLY A 207 -8.27 15.16 24.76
C GLY A 207 -9.22 15.08 23.57
N GLU A 208 -9.66 13.87 23.26
CA GLU A 208 -10.76 13.48 22.37
C GLU A 208 -10.98 14.29 21.08
N GLN A 209 -10.78 13.59 19.94
CA GLN A 209 -11.46 13.72 18.63
C GLN A 209 -10.54 13.91 17.40
N SER A 210 -10.35 12.78 16.71
CA SER A 210 -10.43 12.59 15.24
C SER A 210 -9.40 13.30 14.33
N GLY A 211 -8.28 12.63 14.07
CA GLY A 211 -7.25 12.99 13.07
C GLY A 211 -7.75 13.07 11.62
N VAL A 212 -8.85 12.39 11.29
CA VAL A 212 -9.39 12.30 9.93
C VAL A 212 -9.79 13.67 9.34
N ASN A 213 -10.16 14.65 10.17
CA ASN A 213 -10.58 15.97 9.69
C ASN A 213 -9.40 16.86 9.25
N ARG A 214 -8.14 16.51 9.57
CA ARG A 214 -6.98 17.35 9.26
C ARG A 214 -6.34 17.00 7.91
N PHE A 215 -6.37 15.73 7.50
CA PHE A 215 -5.98 15.33 6.14
C PHE A 215 -6.71 16.19 5.07
N LEU A 216 -8.00 16.45 5.29
CA LEU A 216 -8.84 17.22 4.37
C LEU A 216 -8.60 18.74 4.41
N LYS A 217 -8.06 19.29 5.52
CA LYS A 217 -7.83 20.75 5.66
C LYS A 217 -6.68 21.28 4.81
N GLY A 218 -5.84 20.41 4.26
CA GLY A 218 -4.75 20.78 3.35
C GLY A 218 -5.15 20.88 1.87
N LEU A 219 -6.41 20.59 1.51
CA LEU A 219 -6.82 20.37 0.12
C LEU A 219 -7.96 21.34 -0.26
N GLY A 220 -7.63 22.32 -1.10
CA GLY A 220 -8.58 23.21 -1.76
C GLY A 220 -9.46 22.49 -2.80
N LYS A 221 -10.58 23.13 -3.16
CA LYS A 221 -11.79 22.59 -3.83
C LYS A 221 -11.65 22.17 -5.32
N GLU A 222 -12.37 21.07 -5.66
CA GLU A 222 -13.07 20.57 -6.90
C GLU A 222 -13.09 21.38 -8.24
N PRO A 223 -13.48 20.83 -9.44
CA PRO A 223 -14.06 19.49 -9.79
C PRO A 223 -13.67 18.76 -11.16
N ALA A 224 -13.92 17.43 -11.20
CA ALA A 224 -14.51 16.47 -12.20
C ALA A 224 -14.15 16.28 -13.73
N ARG A 225 -13.78 15.00 -14.07
CA ARG A 225 -14.13 14.05 -15.22
C ARG A 225 -13.79 14.38 -16.71
N PRO A 226 -13.76 13.41 -17.69
CA PRO A 226 -13.45 11.94 -17.70
C PRO A 226 -12.52 11.43 -18.89
N LEU A 227 -12.36 10.09 -18.96
CA LEU A 227 -11.50 9.15 -19.75
C LEU A 227 -11.53 9.12 -21.31
N ALA A 228 -10.45 8.59 -21.94
CA ALA A 228 -10.48 7.79 -23.19
C ALA A 228 -9.19 6.94 -23.47
N SER A 229 -9.30 5.99 -24.43
CA SER A 229 -8.60 4.69 -24.65
C SER A 229 -7.56 4.65 -25.82
N HIS A 230 -6.56 3.73 -25.82
CA HIS A 230 -6.26 2.68 -26.86
C HIS A 230 -4.82 2.06 -26.88
N ARG A 231 -4.76 0.70 -26.80
CA ARG A 231 -3.85 -0.38 -27.38
C ARG A 231 -2.31 -0.21 -27.49
N ALA A 232 -1.43 -1.21 -27.32
CA ALA A 232 -1.44 -2.60 -26.78
C ALA A 232 0.02 -3.16 -26.77
N TYR A 233 0.52 -3.76 -25.67
CA TYR A 233 1.58 -4.79 -25.55
C TYR A 233 1.69 -5.22 -24.06
N SER A 234 1.17 -6.36 -23.64
CA SER A 234 0.74 -6.59 -22.24
C SER A 234 1.85 -7.00 -21.23
N CYS A 235 1.63 -6.67 -19.95
CA CYS A 235 2.45 -7.06 -18.80
C CYS A 235 1.48 -7.25 -17.63
N CYS A 236 1.57 -8.35 -16.88
CA CYS A 236 0.62 -8.66 -15.81
C CYS A 236 1.29 -8.69 -14.45
N LEU A 237 0.76 -7.90 -13.51
CA LEU A 237 1.08 -8.04 -12.09
C LEU A 237 0.06 -9.00 -11.49
N VAL A 238 0.51 -10.12 -10.93
CA VAL A 238 -0.35 -11.05 -10.18
C VAL A 238 -0.07 -10.87 -8.71
N ILE A 239 -1.10 -10.47 -7.96
CA ILE A 239 -1.07 -10.32 -6.51
C ILE A 239 -2.08 -11.29 -5.93
N TRP A 240 -1.66 -12.14 -4.99
CA TRP A 240 -2.55 -12.87 -4.10
C TRP A 240 -2.60 -12.12 -2.78
N GLN A 241 -3.80 -11.81 -2.28
CA GLN A 241 -4.02 -11.19 -0.96
C GLN A 241 -4.55 -12.22 0.02
#